data_AF-A0AA39IPJ7-F1
#
_entry.id   AF-A0AA39IPJ7-F1
#
_cell.length_a   1.000
_cell.length_b   1.000
_cell.length_c   1.000
_cell.angle_alpha   90.00
_cell.angle_beta   90.00
_cell.angle_gamma   90.00
#
_symmetry.space_group_name_H-M   'P 1'
#
loop_
_entity.id
_entity.type
_entity.pdbx_description
1 polymer ?
#
loop_
_entity_poly.entity_id
_entity_poly.type
_entity_poly.pdbx_seq_one_letter_code
_entity_poly.pdbx_strand_id
1 'polypeptide(L)'
;MSSTRAEYVAVAVCNIAVFPVCLPLYLLVLWNFATKKEFKGILAYHLMLSMGAMDCLYLLSGFQAGLMSLCRSEFFPAFSQIGSIVRFGYLTAVPIFTFLLALNRLIIILRLPKSAVSDLAFKILVIGTLILVFAFPILLMIAVPSVTIAYTLQFHGYVYYASALFNTVWVNIQVTLELLSLCGYFLIAIAIVLQACPSPRSKS
;
A
#
# COMPACT_ATOMS: atom_id res chain seq x y z
N MET A 1 -6.52 -17.11 -32.31
CA MET A 1 -6.06 -15.69 -32.24
C MET A 1 -7.15 -14.69 -31.80
N SER A 2 -8.45 -15.04 -31.81
CA SER A 2 -9.54 -14.14 -31.35
C SER A 2 -9.74 -14.12 -29.82
N SER A 3 -9.50 -15.24 -29.12
CA SER A 3 -9.72 -15.35 -27.66
C SER A 3 -8.89 -14.36 -26.84
N THR A 4 -7.59 -14.26 -27.15
CA THR A 4 -6.67 -13.36 -26.43
C THR A 4 -7.07 -11.89 -26.56
N ARG A 5 -7.62 -11.49 -27.71
CA ARG A 5 -8.06 -10.10 -27.93
C ARG A 5 -9.22 -9.69 -27.02
N ALA A 6 -10.15 -10.61 -26.76
CA ALA A 6 -11.31 -10.33 -25.90
C ALA A 6 -10.88 -10.18 -24.44
N GLU A 7 -9.97 -11.04 -23.98
CA GLU A 7 -9.41 -10.97 -22.62
C GLU A 7 -8.70 -9.64 -22.36
N TYR A 8 -7.93 -9.12 -23.33
CA TYR A 8 -7.23 -7.84 -23.20
C TYR A 8 -8.17 -6.64 -23.09
N VAL A 9 -9.21 -6.62 -23.92
CA VAL A 9 -10.21 -5.54 -23.86
C VAL A 9 -10.96 -5.62 -22.54
N ALA A 10 -11.27 -6.82 -22.05
CA ALA A 10 -11.92 -6.99 -20.74
C ALA A 10 -11.06 -6.43 -19.61
N VAL A 11 -9.75 -6.75 -19.55
CA VAL A 11 -8.84 -6.20 -18.53
C VAL A 11 -8.75 -4.68 -18.61
N ALA A 12 -8.64 -4.13 -19.82
CA ALA A 12 -8.58 -2.67 -20.02
C ALA A 12 -9.86 -1.98 -19.53
N VAL A 13 -11.01 -2.51 -19.91
CA VAL A 13 -12.33 -1.99 -19.50
C VAL A 13 -12.51 -2.09 -17.99
N CYS A 14 -12.12 -3.20 -17.37
CA CYS A 14 -12.16 -3.35 -15.92
C CYS A 14 -11.29 -2.30 -15.22
N ASN A 15 -10.03 -2.13 -15.64
CA ASN A 15 -9.13 -1.13 -15.05
C ASN A 15 -9.67 0.30 -15.20
N ILE A 16 -10.29 0.62 -16.35
CA ILE A 16 -10.92 1.92 -16.59
C ILE A 16 -12.16 2.10 -15.71
N ALA A 17 -13.00 1.07 -15.57
CA ALA A 17 -14.27 1.12 -14.85
C ALA A 17 -14.10 1.13 -13.32
N VAL A 18 -13.07 0.46 -12.79
CA VAL A 18 -12.79 0.43 -11.34
C VAL A 18 -12.49 1.83 -10.80
N PHE A 19 -11.83 2.69 -11.58
CA PHE A 19 -11.48 4.04 -11.15
C PHE A 19 -12.70 4.91 -10.78
N PRO A 20 -13.68 5.18 -11.68
CA PRO A 20 -14.84 6.00 -11.35
C PRO A 20 -15.79 5.34 -10.33
N VAL A 21 -15.75 4.01 -10.17
CA VAL A 21 -16.58 3.30 -9.19
C VAL A 21 -15.98 3.39 -7.80
N CYS A 22 -14.68 3.09 -7.66
CA CYS A 22 -14.03 2.99 -6.36
C CYS A 22 -13.49 4.34 -5.85
N LEU A 23 -12.98 5.21 -6.74
CA LEU A 23 -12.36 6.47 -6.31
C LEU A 23 -13.31 7.36 -5.49
N PRO A 24 -14.60 7.54 -5.83
CA PRO A 24 -15.50 8.35 -5.01
C PRO A 24 -15.67 7.80 -3.60
N LEU A 25 -15.69 6.47 -3.45
CA LEU A 25 -15.78 5.82 -2.13
C LEU A 25 -14.52 6.09 -1.30
N TYR A 26 -13.33 5.95 -1.90
CA TYR A 26 -12.08 6.26 -1.23
C TYR A 26 -11.98 7.75 -0.86
N LEU A 27 -12.34 8.65 -1.77
CA LEU A 27 -12.35 10.10 -1.50
C LEU A 27 -13.33 10.47 -0.39
N LEU A 28 -14.51 9.84 -0.33
CA LEU A 28 -15.48 10.04 0.74
C LEU A 28 -14.91 9.59 2.09
N VAL A 29 -14.26 8.43 2.15
CA VAL A 29 -13.60 7.93 3.36
C VAL A 29 -12.48 8.88 3.79
N LEU A 30 -11.59 9.29 2.87
CA LEU A 30 -10.52 10.24 3.13
C LEU A 30 -11.06 11.60 3.60
N TRP A 31 -12.17 12.07 3.02
CA TRP A 31 -12.83 13.31 3.40
C TRP A 31 -13.42 13.25 4.81
N ASN A 32 -14.17 12.19 5.12
CA ASN A 32 -14.72 11.95 6.46
C ASN A 32 -13.62 11.92 7.50
N PHE A 33 -12.53 11.25 7.16
CA PHE A 33 -11.35 11.24 7.97
C PHE A 33 -10.82 12.68 8.13
N ALA A 34 -10.50 13.40 7.06
CA ALA A 34 -9.80 14.69 7.12
C ALA A 34 -10.57 15.79 7.86
N THR A 35 -11.91 15.75 7.81
CA THR A 35 -12.80 16.76 8.40
C THR A 35 -13.03 16.61 9.90
N LYS A 36 -13.03 15.37 10.41
CA LYS A 36 -13.36 15.09 11.81
C LYS A 36 -12.15 15.32 12.72
N LYS A 37 -12.20 16.40 13.53
CA LYS A 37 -11.12 16.80 14.44
C LYS A 37 -10.75 15.75 15.48
N GLU A 38 -11.72 14.91 15.89
CA GLU A 38 -11.53 13.84 16.87
C GLU A 38 -10.44 12.83 16.47
N PHE A 39 -10.21 12.65 15.17
CA PHE A 39 -9.24 11.66 14.69
C PHE A 39 -7.85 12.22 14.44
N LYS A 40 -7.68 13.56 14.43
CA LYS A 40 -6.40 14.22 14.10
C LYS A 40 -5.27 13.97 15.12
N GLY A 41 -5.58 13.44 16.31
CA GLY A 41 -4.56 13.11 17.31
C GLY A 41 -4.05 11.67 17.24
N ILE A 42 -4.72 10.79 16.49
CA ILE A 42 -4.47 9.35 16.55
C ILE A 42 -3.53 8.93 15.42
N LEU A 43 -2.43 8.26 15.77
CA LEU A 43 -1.44 7.79 14.80
C LEU A 43 -2.04 6.78 13.81
N ALA A 44 -2.84 5.83 14.31
CA ALA A 44 -3.53 4.83 13.49
C ALA A 44 -4.32 5.46 12.35
N TYR A 45 -4.91 6.61 12.63
CA TYR A 45 -5.72 7.35 11.68
C TYR A 45 -4.84 8.01 10.59
N HIS A 46 -3.67 8.56 10.93
CA HIS A 46 -2.72 9.05 9.93
C HIS A 46 -2.23 7.93 9.01
N LEU A 47 -1.97 6.75 9.57
CA LEU A 47 -1.61 5.56 8.79
C LEU A 47 -2.73 5.17 7.81
N MET A 48 -3.98 5.13 8.27
CA MET A 48 -5.14 4.83 7.43
C MET A 48 -5.35 5.87 6.33
N LEU A 49 -5.19 7.16 6.65
CA LEU A 49 -5.30 8.24 5.68
C LEU A 49 -4.22 8.13 4.59
N SER A 50 -2.96 7.87 5.00
CA SER A 50 -1.85 7.65 4.07
C SER A 50 -2.07 6.43 3.17
N MET A 51 -2.53 5.30 3.73
CA MET A 51 -2.87 4.11 2.94
C MET A 51 -4.00 4.41 1.94
N GLY A 52 -5.08 5.05 2.38
CA GLY A 52 -6.19 5.40 1.47
C GLY A 52 -5.78 6.38 0.37
N ALA A 53 -4.86 7.32 0.67
CA ALA A 53 -4.30 8.19 -0.36
C ALA A 53 -3.46 7.39 -1.38
N MET A 54 -2.68 6.40 -0.92
CA MET A 54 -1.95 5.49 -1.79
C MET A 54 -2.87 4.61 -2.64
N ASP A 55 -4.00 4.14 -2.09
CA ASP A 55 -5.03 3.41 -2.84
C ASP A 55 -5.60 4.26 -3.98
N CYS A 56 -5.89 5.54 -3.73
CA CYS A 56 -6.33 6.48 -4.77
C CYS A 56 -5.28 6.63 -5.89
N LEU A 57 -4.01 6.77 -5.53
CA LEU A 57 -2.91 6.86 -6.51
C LEU A 57 -2.74 5.55 -7.30
N TYR A 58 -2.92 4.40 -6.63
CA TYR A 58 -2.90 3.10 -7.28
C TYR A 58 -4.04 2.93 -8.29
N LEU A 59 -5.26 3.35 -7.93
CA LEU A 59 -6.40 3.37 -8.85
C LEU A 59 -6.11 4.25 -10.08
N LEU A 60 -5.46 5.40 -9.89
CA LEU A 60 -5.06 6.28 -10.99
C LEU A 60 -4.05 5.59 -11.92
N SER A 61 -3.05 4.89 -11.37
CA SER A 61 -2.10 4.08 -12.16
C SER A 61 -2.80 2.93 -12.91
N GLY A 62 -3.79 2.29 -12.28
CA GLY A 62 -4.64 1.28 -12.92
C GLY A 62 -5.44 1.84 -14.10
N PHE A 63 -6.09 2.98 -13.90
CA PHE A 63 -6.80 3.71 -14.95
C PHE A 63 -5.88 4.05 -16.13
N GLN A 64 -4.67 4.54 -15.82
CA GLN A 64 -3.64 4.84 -16.79
C GLN A 64 -3.27 3.63 -17.65
N ALA A 65 -3.00 2.49 -17.01
CA ALA A 65 -2.71 1.22 -17.69
C ALA A 65 -3.89 0.75 -18.56
N GLY A 66 -5.12 0.91 -18.07
CA GLY A 66 -6.34 0.60 -18.82
C GLY A 66 -6.47 1.43 -20.09
N LEU A 67 -6.25 2.75 -20.02
CA LEU A 67 -6.25 3.63 -21.18
C LEU A 67 -5.19 3.24 -22.22
N MET A 68 -3.95 3.01 -21.78
CA MET A 68 -2.86 2.60 -22.69
C MET A 68 -3.13 1.23 -23.33
N SER A 69 -3.74 0.29 -22.59
CA SER A 69 -4.20 -1.00 -23.13
C SER A 69 -5.29 -0.84 -24.19
N LEU A 70 -6.27 0.04 -23.94
CA LEU A 70 -7.40 0.26 -24.85
C LEU A 70 -6.95 0.94 -26.14
N CYS A 71 -6.11 1.97 -26.03
CA CYS A 71 -5.54 2.71 -27.15
C CYS A 71 -4.42 1.94 -27.88
N ARG A 72 -3.94 0.82 -27.31
CA ARG A 72 -2.82 0.01 -27.82
C ARG A 72 -1.56 0.81 -28.11
N SER A 73 -1.36 1.88 -27.35
CA SER A 73 -0.29 2.84 -27.57
C SER A 73 0.13 3.43 -26.23
N GLU A 74 1.42 3.65 -26.08
CA GLU A 74 1.95 4.50 -25.03
C GLU A 74 1.78 5.95 -25.49
N PHE A 75 0.96 6.73 -24.80
CA PHE A 75 0.72 8.13 -25.19
C PHE A 75 2.03 8.92 -25.24
N PHE A 76 2.83 8.85 -24.18
CA PHE A 76 4.19 9.40 -24.10
C PHE A 76 4.98 8.75 -22.95
N PRO A 77 6.32 8.67 -23.02
CA PRO A 77 7.15 7.95 -22.04
C PRO A 77 6.98 8.42 -20.60
N ALA A 78 6.86 9.74 -20.38
CA ALA A 78 6.70 10.28 -19.04
C ALA A 78 5.37 9.84 -18.38
N PHE A 79 4.29 9.68 -19.17
CA PHE A 79 3.02 9.17 -18.65
C PHE A 79 3.20 7.77 -18.08
N SER A 80 3.72 6.85 -18.91
CA SER A 80 4.05 5.47 -18.53
C SER A 80 4.89 5.41 -17.26
N GLN A 81 5.96 6.22 -17.20
CA GLN A 81 6.87 6.27 -16.05
C GLN A 81 6.21 6.74 -14.76
N ILE A 82 5.34 7.77 -14.81
CA ILE A 82 4.63 8.24 -13.62
C ILE A 82 3.77 7.11 -13.03
N GLY A 83 2.98 6.44 -13.87
CA GLY A 83 2.16 5.32 -13.43
C GLY A 83 2.97 4.15 -12.86
N SER A 84 4.14 3.87 -13.45
CA SER A 84 5.09 2.88 -12.95
C SER A 84 5.62 3.22 -11.56
N ILE A 85 6.09 4.45 -11.36
CA ILE A 85 6.63 4.93 -10.07
C ILE A 85 5.56 4.85 -8.99
N VAL A 86 4.36 5.33 -9.30
CA VAL A 86 3.22 5.27 -8.37
C VAL A 86 2.89 3.84 -7.97
N ARG A 87 2.82 2.92 -8.94
CA ARG A 87 2.50 1.52 -8.67
C ARG A 87 3.57 0.83 -7.83
N PHE A 88 4.83 1.08 -8.12
CA PHE A 88 5.92 0.50 -7.34
C PHE A 88 5.97 1.10 -5.93
N GLY A 89 5.79 2.41 -5.81
CA GLY A 89 5.64 3.08 -4.52
C GLY A 89 4.51 2.47 -3.70
N TYR A 90 3.34 2.23 -4.31
CA TYR A 90 2.22 1.55 -3.68
C TYR A 90 2.58 0.15 -3.17
N LEU A 91 3.17 -0.70 -4.02
CA LEU A 91 3.59 -2.06 -3.66
C LEU A 91 4.62 -2.08 -2.52
N THR A 92 5.41 -1.02 -2.39
CA THR A 92 6.35 -0.83 -1.29
C THR A 92 5.64 -0.39 -0.01
N ALA A 93 4.76 0.61 -0.14
CA ALA A 93 4.18 1.33 0.97
C ALA A 93 3.18 0.47 1.76
N VAL A 94 2.34 -0.27 1.05
CA VAL A 94 1.20 -0.98 1.66
C VAL A 94 1.64 -2.04 2.68
N PRO A 95 2.60 -2.94 2.39
CA PRO A 95 3.09 -3.89 3.39
C PRO A 95 3.67 -3.19 4.62
N ILE A 96 4.42 -2.10 4.42
CA ILE A 96 5.01 -1.32 5.53
C ILE A 96 3.90 -0.70 6.38
N PHE A 97 2.95 0.03 5.77
CA PHE A 97 1.86 0.66 6.53
C PHE A 97 0.96 -0.35 7.22
N THR A 98 0.72 -1.51 6.60
CA THR A 98 -0.05 -2.61 7.20
C THR A 98 0.64 -3.14 8.45
N PHE A 99 1.97 -3.34 8.37
CA PHE A 99 2.79 -3.74 9.51
C PHE A 99 2.78 -2.70 10.62
N LEU A 100 2.96 -1.41 10.28
CA LEU A 100 2.93 -0.32 11.25
C LEU A 100 1.56 -0.18 11.92
N LEU A 101 0.48 -0.39 11.19
CA LEU A 101 -0.86 -0.38 11.75
C LEU A 101 -1.06 -1.55 12.72
N ALA A 102 -0.63 -2.76 12.36
CA ALA A 102 -0.68 -3.94 13.22
C ALA A 102 0.12 -3.71 14.51
N LEU A 103 1.35 -3.20 14.40
CA LEU A 103 2.22 -2.89 15.54
C LEU A 103 1.61 -1.81 16.45
N ASN A 104 1.08 -0.72 15.87
CA ASN A 104 0.41 0.32 16.64
C ASN A 104 -0.80 -0.23 17.41
N ARG A 105 -1.61 -1.09 16.78
CA ARG A 105 -2.76 -1.73 17.45
C ARG A 105 -2.31 -2.67 18.58
N LEU A 106 -1.25 -3.45 18.35
CA LEU A 106 -0.69 -4.37 19.34
C LEU A 106 -0.22 -3.61 20.60
N ILE A 107 0.52 -2.50 20.43
CA ILE A 107 0.98 -1.65 21.53
C ILE A 107 -0.19 -1.12 22.37
N ILE A 108 -1.26 -0.67 21.71
CA ILE A 108 -2.45 -0.14 22.39
C ILE A 108 -3.17 -1.24 23.20
N ILE A 109 -3.36 -2.42 22.60
CA ILE A 109 -4.12 -3.51 23.23
C ILE A 109 -3.35 -4.16 24.38
N LEU A 110 -2.03 -4.32 24.23
CA LEU A 110 -1.16 -4.81 25.30
C LEU A 110 -0.91 -3.76 26.40
N ARG A 111 -1.44 -2.53 26.25
CA ARG A 111 -1.25 -1.41 27.17
C ARG A 111 0.22 -1.17 27.50
N LEU A 112 1.11 -1.35 26.53
CA LEU A 112 2.52 -1.10 26.72
C LEU A 112 2.72 0.39 27.06
N PRO A 113 3.60 0.72 28.02
CA PRO A 113 3.82 2.10 28.43
C PRO A 113 4.28 2.92 27.23
N LYS A 114 3.44 3.87 26.81
CA LYS A 114 3.80 4.79 25.73
C LYS A 114 4.82 5.78 26.28
N SER A 115 6.06 5.63 25.85
CA SER A 115 7.07 6.68 26.03
C SER A 115 6.88 7.73 24.93
N ALA A 116 7.14 9.00 25.25
CA ALA A 116 7.13 10.08 24.27
C ALA A 116 8.09 9.81 23.08
N VAL A 117 9.17 9.06 23.35
CA VAL A 117 10.14 8.61 22.35
C VAL A 117 9.51 7.62 21.37
N SER A 118 8.66 6.70 21.83
CA SER A 118 7.97 5.75 20.95
C SER A 118 7.02 6.48 19.99
N ASP A 119 6.20 7.40 20.50
CA ASP A 119 5.27 8.18 19.66
C ASP A 119 6.01 9.04 18.62
N LEU A 120 7.15 9.64 18.99
CA LEU A 120 8.00 10.38 18.05
C LEU A 120 8.61 9.46 17.00
N ALA A 121 9.17 8.32 17.41
CA ALA A 121 9.78 7.34 16.51
C ALA A 121 8.76 6.85 15.47
N PHE A 122 7.53 6.55 15.89
CA PHE A 122 6.46 6.18 14.98
C PHE A 122 6.12 7.28 13.97
N LYS A 123 5.97 8.53 14.41
CA LYS A 123 5.72 9.66 13.49
C LYS A 123 6.82 9.81 12.45
N ILE A 124 8.08 9.76 12.90
CA ILE A 124 9.25 9.81 12.01
C ILE A 124 9.21 8.64 11.02
N LEU A 125 8.86 7.45 11.48
CA LEU A 125 8.79 6.26 10.64
C LEU A 125 7.69 6.39 9.57
N VAL A 126 6.52 6.94 9.90
CA VAL A 126 5.44 7.18 8.92
C VAL A 126 5.87 8.19 7.86
N ILE A 127 6.41 9.33 8.29
CA ILE A 127 6.87 10.38 7.37
C ILE A 127 8.04 9.87 6.52
N GLY A 128 8.99 9.19 7.15
CA GLY A 128 10.12 8.55 6.48
C GLY A 128 9.67 7.52 5.45
N THR A 129 8.66 6.70 5.77
CA THR A 129 8.07 5.75 4.84
C THR A 129 7.44 6.46 3.65
N LEU A 130 6.64 7.52 3.87
CA LEU A 130 6.05 8.30 2.78
C LEU A 130 7.11 8.89 1.84
N ILE A 131 8.17 9.48 2.40
CA ILE A 131 9.26 10.04 1.60
C ILE A 131 9.98 8.93 0.85
N LEU A 132 10.33 7.83 1.54
CA LEU A 132 11.04 6.70 0.95
C LEU A 132 10.23 6.09 -0.19
N VAL A 133 8.91 5.96 -0.04
CA VAL A 133 8.01 5.36 -1.05
C VAL A 133 8.06 6.09 -2.39
N PHE A 134 8.25 7.41 -2.41
CA PHE A 134 8.35 8.18 -3.65
C PHE A 134 9.80 8.44 -4.09
N ALA A 135 10.72 8.62 -3.14
CA ALA A 135 12.12 8.91 -3.44
C ALA A 135 12.89 7.65 -3.85
N PHE A 136 12.63 6.52 -3.19
CA PHE A 136 13.33 5.25 -3.44
C PHE A 136 13.16 4.73 -4.87
N PRO A 137 11.95 4.68 -5.47
CA PRO A 137 11.80 4.19 -6.84
C PRO A 137 12.55 5.06 -7.85
N ILE A 138 12.50 6.38 -7.66
CA ILE A 138 13.20 7.35 -8.51
C ILE A 138 14.71 7.16 -8.37
N LEU A 139 15.22 7.12 -7.13
CA LEU A 139 16.64 6.93 -6.85
C LEU A 139 17.13 5.60 -7.41
N LEU A 140 16.32 4.55 -7.31
CA LEU A 140 16.68 3.21 -7.75
C LEU A 140 16.72 3.10 -9.28
N MET A 141 15.79 3.74 -9.99
CA MET A 141 15.84 3.88 -11.45
C MET A 141 17.07 4.67 -11.92
N ILE A 142 17.52 5.66 -11.15
CA ILE A 142 18.72 6.46 -11.48
C ILE A 142 20.00 5.67 -11.18
N ALA A 143 20.07 5.02 -10.00
CA ALA A 143 21.29 4.39 -9.50
C ALA A 143 21.55 3.00 -10.10
N VAL A 144 20.50 2.29 -10.54
CA VAL A 144 20.61 0.92 -11.05
C VAL A 144 19.99 0.86 -12.45
N PRO A 145 20.79 1.04 -13.53
CA PRO A 145 20.28 1.09 -14.91
C PRO A 145 19.55 -0.18 -15.36
N SER A 146 19.83 -1.31 -14.71
CA SER A 146 19.17 -2.60 -14.97
C SER A 146 17.80 -2.72 -14.32
N VAL A 147 17.41 -1.75 -13.48
CA VAL A 147 16.09 -1.70 -12.87
C VAL A 147 15.22 -0.69 -13.59
N THR A 148 14.27 -1.21 -14.36
CA THR A 148 13.29 -0.39 -15.06
C THR A 148 11.88 -0.90 -14.81
N ILE A 149 10.96 0.02 -14.60
CA ILE A 149 9.55 -0.27 -14.44
C ILE A 149 8.87 0.36 -15.63
N ALA A 150 8.50 -0.48 -16.59
CA ALA A 150 7.88 -0.03 -17.81
C ALA A 150 6.49 -0.63 -17.89
N TYR A 151 5.54 0.18 -18.34
CA TYR A 151 4.34 -0.37 -18.90
C TYR A 151 4.70 -1.18 -20.14
N THR A 152 4.11 -2.36 -20.31
CA THR A 152 4.32 -3.16 -21.52
C THR A 152 2.99 -3.57 -22.10
N LEU A 153 2.82 -3.34 -23.40
CA LEU A 153 1.61 -3.74 -24.12
C LEU A 153 1.42 -5.25 -24.15
N GLN A 154 2.51 -6.04 -24.07
CA GLN A 154 2.44 -7.50 -24.06
C GLN A 154 1.75 -8.06 -22.81
N PHE A 155 1.97 -7.43 -21.65
CA PHE A 155 1.40 -7.88 -20.38
C PHE A 155 0.22 -7.01 -19.92
N HIS A 156 -0.18 -6.00 -20.71
CA HIS A 156 -1.28 -5.08 -20.39
C HIS A 156 -1.16 -4.45 -19.00
N GLY A 157 0.09 -4.19 -18.59
CA GLY A 157 0.40 -3.80 -17.23
C GLY A 157 1.83 -3.36 -17.07
N TYR A 158 2.12 -2.90 -15.87
CA TYR A 158 3.46 -2.52 -15.45
C TYR A 158 4.26 -3.77 -15.13
N VAL A 159 5.36 -3.95 -15.84
CA VAL A 159 6.31 -5.03 -15.64
C VAL A 159 7.56 -4.48 -14.98
N TYR A 160 8.05 -5.25 -14.02
CA TYR A 160 9.23 -4.91 -13.26
C TYR A 160 10.43 -5.67 -13.83
N TYR A 161 11.31 -4.95 -14.53
CA TYR A 161 12.57 -5.50 -15.01
C TYR A 161 13.64 -5.16 -14.00
N ALA A 162 14.19 -6.17 -13.33
CA ALA A 162 15.28 -6.02 -12.38
C ALA A 162 16.14 -7.27 -12.34
N SER A 163 17.30 -7.16 -11.70
CA SER A 163 18.15 -8.33 -11.45
C SER A 163 17.42 -9.37 -10.61
N ALA A 164 17.72 -10.66 -10.85
CA ALA A 164 17.13 -11.76 -10.08
C ALA A 164 17.36 -11.61 -8.58
N LEU A 165 18.53 -11.10 -8.18
CA LEU A 165 18.86 -10.80 -6.79
C LEU A 165 17.93 -9.72 -6.22
N PHE A 166 17.72 -8.62 -6.93
CA PHE A 166 16.84 -7.55 -6.47
C PHE A 166 15.41 -8.08 -6.28
N ASN A 167 14.86 -8.79 -7.28
CA ASN A 167 13.52 -9.36 -7.18
C ASN A 167 13.39 -10.32 -5.99
N THR A 168 14.40 -11.14 -5.75
CA THR A 168 14.42 -12.06 -4.61
C THR A 168 14.41 -11.29 -3.29
N VAL A 169 15.29 -10.31 -3.12
CA VAL A 169 15.35 -9.50 -1.89
C VAL A 169 14.03 -8.74 -1.68
N TRP A 170 13.53 -8.10 -2.72
CA TRP A 170 12.30 -7.33 -2.71
C TRP A 170 11.09 -8.15 -2.27
N VAL A 171 10.85 -9.27 -2.95
CA VAL A 171 9.72 -10.17 -2.65
C VAL A 171 9.83 -10.72 -1.23
N ASN A 172 11.03 -11.14 -0.80
CA ASN A 172 11.23 -11.65 0.56
C ASN A 172 10.95 -10.58 1.63
N ILE A 173 11.34 -9.32 1.41
CA ILE A 173 11.02 -8.23 2.33
C ILE A 173 9.50 -8.03 2.43
N GLN A 174 8.79 -8.00 1.30
CA GLN A 174 7.34 -7.84 1.28
C GLN A 174 6.64 -8.99 2.02
N VAL A 175 6.98 -10.24 1.67
CA VAL A 175 6.44 -11.44 2.31
C VAL A 175 6.72 -11.44 3.81
N THR A 176 7.94 -11.07 4.22
CA THR A 176 8.30 -10.98 5.65
C THR A 176 7.44 -9.94 6.38
N LEU A 177 7.25 -8.76 5.80
CA LEU A 177 6.40 -7.71 6.40
C LEU A 177 4.93 -8.14 6.52
N GLU A 178 4.39 -8.82 5.50
CA GLU A 178 3.03 -9.34 5.53
C GLU A 178 2.86 -10.46 6.57
N LEU A 179 3.83 -11.39 6.65
CA LEU A 179 3.84 -12.43 7.68
C LEU A 179 3.93 -11.84 9.10
N LEU A 180 4.80 -10.85 9.31
CA LEU A 180 4.89 -10.14 10.59
C LEU A 180 3.59 -9.40 10.93
N SER A 181 2.93 -8.82 9.94
CA SER A 181 1.62 -8.18 10.11
C SER A 181 0.56 -9.19 10.53
N LEU A 182 0.52 -10.35 9.86
CA LEU A 182 -0.39 -11.45 10.17
C LEU A 182 -0.16 -11.98 11.59
N CYS A 183 1.10 -12.22 11.96
CA CYS A 183 1.49 -12.60 13.33
C CYS A 183 1.04 -11.55 14.35
N GLY A 184 1.22 -10.26 14.05
CA GLY A 184 0.76 -9.16 14.89
C GLY A 184 -0.76 -9.19 15.11
N TYR A 185 -1.55 -9.39 14.05
CA TYR A 185 -3.00 -9.52 14.15
C TYR A 185 -3.44 -10.77 14.90
N PHE A 186 -2.73 -11.88 14.76
CA PHE A 186 -2.99 -13.10 15.52
C PHE A 186 -2.75 -12.89 17.03
N LEU A 187 -1.65 -12.23 17.40
CA LEU A 187 -1.37 -11.86 18.79
C LEU A 187 -2.42 -10.90 19.35
N ILE A 188 -2.90 -9.94 18.55
CA ILE A 188 -4.02 -9.06 18.91
C ILE A 188 -5.27 -9.87 19.22
N ALA A 189 -5.63 -10.84 18.37
CA ALA A 189 -6.81 -11.67 18.58
C ALA A 189 -6.70 -12.49 19.88
N ILE A 190 -5.54 -13.11 20.14
CA ILE A 190 -5.28 -13.82 21.40
C ILE A 190 -5.42 -12.87 22.60
N ALA A 191 -4.81 -11.68 22.53
CA ALA A 191 -4.87 -10.72 23.61
C ALA A 191 -6.31 -10.29 23.92
N ILE A 192 -7.14 -10.06 22.89
CA ILE A 192 -8.56 -9.73 23.06
C ILE A 192 -9.31 -10.88 23.72
N VAL A 193 -9.10 -12.13 23.28
CA VAL A 193 -9.77 -13.30 23.87
C VAL A 193 -9.36 -13.50 25.34
N LEU A 194 -8.07 -13.35 25.65
CA LEU A 194 -7.57 -13.44 27.03
C LEU A 194 -8.13 -12.33 27.93
N GLN A 195 -8.31 -11.12 27.40
CA GLN A 195 -8.93 -10.01 28.13
C GLN A 195 -10.45 -10.18 28.30
N ALA A 196 -11.12 -10.81 27.33
CA ALA A 196 -12.55 -11.06 27.35
C ALA A 196 -12.94 -12.25 28.24
N CYS A 197 -12.02 -13.17 28.51
CA CYS A 197 -12.27 -14.30 29.41
C CYS A 197 -12.23 -13.80 30.86
N PRO A 198 -13.37 -13.70 31.56
CA PRO A 198 -13.39 -13.24 32.94
C PRO A 198 -12.57 -14.21 33.78
N SER A 199 -11.49 -13.71 34.40
CA SER A 199 -10.73 -14.49 35.38
C SER A 199 -11.70 -14.98 36.47
N PRO A 200 -11.76 -16.28 36.80
CA PRO A 200 -12.65 -16.84 37.83
C PRO A 200 -12.38 -16.34 39.27
N ARG A 201 -11.57 -15.30 39.48
CA ARG A 201 -11.09 -14.86 40.78
C ARG A 201 -11.55 -13.45 41.12
N SER A 202 -12.79 -13.33 41.60
CA SER A 202 -13.14 -12.45 42.74
C SER A 202 -14.52 -12.81 43.31
N LYS A 203 -14.61 -14.00 43.91
CA LYS A 203 -15.57 -14.26 45.00
C LYS A 203 -14.74 -14.68 46.21
N SER A 204 -14.25 -13.68 46.93
CA SER A 204 -13.63 -13.82 48.25
C SER A 204 -13.90 -12.52 48.97
#